data_AF-A0A955PEU3-F1
#
_entry.id   AF-A0A955PEU3-F1
#
_cell.length_a   1.000
_cell.length_b   1.000
_cell.length_c   1.000
_cell.angle_alpha   90.00
_cell.angle_beta   90.00
_cell.angle_gamma   90.00
#
_symmetry.space_group_name_H-M   'P 1'
#
loop_
_entity.id
_entity.type
_entity.pdbx_description
1 polymer ?
#
loop_
_entity_poly.entity_id
_entity_poly.type
_entity_poly.pdbx_seq_one_letter_code
_entity_poly.pdbx_strand_id
1 'polypeptide(L)'
;PKPQTIESAILMIADSIEAASRSMNLVGENQIRLFVKRMINDKTIDGQFDECNLTFKELGIMTESFTRTLKTMMHRRIAYPSNPDIETGGGGKKPEQQPNKVQSLFGRGGA
;
A
#
# COMPACT_ATOMS: atom_id res chain seq x y z
N PRO A 1 -12.85 24.77 17.16
CA PRO A 1 -11.89 25.74 17.75
C PRO A 1 -10.58 25.67 16.98
N LYS A 2 -9.84 26.79 16.85
CA LYS A 2 -8.49 26.76 16.26
C LYS A 2 -7.52 26.08 17.24
N PRO A 3 -6.52 25.32 16.75
CA PRO A 3 -5.51 24.71 17.58
C PRO A 3 -4.60 25.80 18.17
N GLN A 4 -4.27 25.67 19.45
CA GLN A 4 -3.35 26.57 20.16
C GLN A 4 -1.93 26.00 20.26
N THR A 5 -1.79 24.69 20.03
CA THR A 5 -0.52 23.97 20.13
C THR A 5 -0.25 23.16 18.88
N ILE A 6 1.03 22.84 18.65
CA ILE A 6 1.47 22.07 17.50
C ILE A 6 0.83 20.67 17.53
N GLU A 7 0.74 20.04 18.69
CA GLU A 7 0.11 18.73 18.87
C GLU A 7 -1.37 18.77 18.48
N SER A 8 -2.08 19.83 18.86
CA SER A 8 -3.49 20.02 18.51
C SER A 8 -3.68 20.20 17.00
N ALA A 9 -2.78 20.92 16.34
CA ALA A 9 -2.79 21.09 14.89
C ALA A 9 -2.47 19.78 14.15
N ILE A 10 -1.51 18.99 14.66
CA ILE A 10 -1.20 17.65 14.14
C ILE A 10 -2.42 16.73 14.26
N LEU A 11 -3.11 16.71 15.41
CA LEU A 11 -4.31 15.92 15.62
C LEU A 11 -5.44 16.32 14.65
N MET A 12 -5.66 17.62 14.47
CA MET A 12 -6.66 18.14 13.52
C MET A 12 -6.39 17.66 12.09
N ILE A 13 -5.13 17.73 11.64
CA ILE A 13 -4.75 17.27 10.30
C ILE A 13 -4.86 15.75 10.19
N ALA A 14 -4.43 15.00 11.21
CA ALA A 14 -4.50 13.55 11.21
C ALA A 14 -5.94 13.07 11.05
N ASP A 15 -6.89 13.62 11.82
CA ASP A 15 -8.32 13.29 11.73
C ASP A 15 -8.90 13.62 10.34
N SER A 16 -8.59 14.82 9.83
CA SER A 16 -9.05 15.25 8.51
C SER A 16 -8.54 14.34 7.39
N ILE A 17 -7.26 13.96 7.46
CA ILE A 17 -6.63 13.04 6.51
C ILE A 17 -7.26 11.66 6.61
N GLU A 18 -7.44 11.13 7.82
CA GLU A 18 -8.00 9.80 8.06
C GLU A 18 -9.41 9.71 7.48
N ALA A 19 -10.28 10.67 7.83
CA ALA A 19 -11.65 10.73 7.35
C ALA A 19 -11.73 10.82 5.82
N ALA A 20 -10.95 11.72 5.20
CA ALA A 20 -10.95 11.89 3.75
C ALA A 20 -10.33 10.69 3.02
N SER A 21 -9.30 10.06 3.59
CA SER A 21 -8.63 8.89 3.00
C SER A 21 -9.54 7.67 2.89
N ARG A 22 -10.53 7.51 3.77
CA ARG A 22 -11.46 6.37 3.76
C ARG A 22 -12.26 6.23 2.47
N SER A 23 -12.55 7.33 1.79
CA SER A 23 -13.36 7.34 0.57
C SER A 23 -12.54 7.47 -0.73
N MET A 24 -11.21 7.46 -0.66
CA MET A 24 -10.34 7.66 -1.83
C MET A 24 -9.45 6.46 -2.11
N ASN A 25 -9.29 6.15 -3.39
CA ASN A 25 -8.30 5.18 -3.86
C ASN A 25 -6.96 5.89 -4.12
N LEU A 26 -6.17 6.08 -3.07
CA LEU A 26 -4.84 6.68 -3.18
C LEU A 26 -3.82 5.62 -3.61
N VAL A 27 -3.35 5.69 -4.86
CA VAL A 27 -2.37 4.73 -5.40
C VAL A 27 -1.02 5.43 -5.58
N GLY A 28 -0.01 4.94 -4.84
CA GLY A 28 1.36 5.40 -4.96
C GLY A 28 1.71 6.66 -4.15
N GLU A 29 3.00 6.82 -3.87
CA GLU A 29 3.50 7.84 -2.93
C GLU A 29 3.24 9.28 -3.39
N ASN A 30 3.39 9.57 -4.69
CA ASN A 30 3.17 10.92 -5.21
C ASN A 30 1.72 11.37 -5.06
N GLN A 31 0.75 10.48 -5.30
CA GLN A 31 -0.67 10.83 -5.11
C GLN A 31 -0.98 11.09 -3.64
N ILE A 32 -0.48 10.23 -2.74
CA ILE A 32 -0.62 10.40 -1.29
C ILE A 32 -0.03 11.75 -0.85
N ARG A 33 1.19 12.07 -1.31
CA ARG A 33 1.87 13.32 -0.99
C ARG A 33 1.09 14.55 -1.43
N LEU A 34 0.58 14.55 -2.67
CA LEU A 34 -0.24 15.64 -3.19
C LEU A 34 -1.53 15.79 -2.40
N PHE A 35 -2.17 14.67 -2.04
CA PHE A 35 -3.36 14.67 -1.19
C PHE A 35 -3.09 15.27 0.19
N VAL A 36 -2.05 14.82 0.89
CA VAL A 36 -1.67 15.36 2.21
C VAL A 36 -1.36 16.85 2.12
N LYS A 37 -0.58 17.25 1.11
CA LYS A 37 -0.21 18.66 0.91
C LYS A 37 -1.45 19.53 0.66
N ARG A 38 -2.43 19.03 -0.10
CA ARG A 38 -3.71 19.71 -0.30
C ARG A 38 -4.46 19.89 1.01
N MET A 39 -4.61 18.83 1.81
CA MET A 39 -5.33 18.91 3.09
C MET A 39 -4.71 19.93 4.04
N ILE A 40 -3.39 19.97 4.13
CA ILE A 40 -2.67 20.96 4.94
C ILE A 40 -2.89 22.37 4.39
N ASN A 41 -2.77 22.53 3.06
CA ASN A 41 -2.92 23.83 2.42
C ASN A 41 -4.35 24.39 2.55
N ASP A 42 -5.37 23.56 2.41
CA ASP A 42 -6.78 23.95 2.59
C ASP A 42 -6.98 24.51 4.01
N LYS A 43 -6.44 23.85 5.04
CA LYS A 43 -6.48 24.35 6.43
C LYS A 43 -5.68 25.63 6.65
N THR A 44 -4.53 25.77 5.99
CA THR A 44 -3.73 27.01 6.03
C THR A 44 -4.49 28.19 5.41
N ILE A 45 -5.11 28.00 4.24
CA ILE A 45 -5.89 29.05 3.56
C ILE A 45 -7.13 29.42 4.38
N ASP A 46 -7.76 28.44 5.03
CA ASP A 46 -8.91 28.63 5.93
C ASP A 46 -8.53 29.30 7.27
N GLY A 47 -7.27 29.70 7.47
CA GLY A 47 -6.78 30.33 8.70
C GLY A 47 -6.87 29.43 9.93
N GLN A 48 -6.89 28.11 9.75
CA GLN A 48 -7.04 27.18 10.88
C GLN A 48 -5.82 27.18 11.78
N PHE A 49 -4.65 27.59 11.30
CA PHE A 49 -3.41 27.61 12.09
C PHE A 49 -3.06 28.98 12.67
N ASP A 50 -3.93 29.99 12.55
CA ASP A 50 -3.63 31.38 12.97
C ASP A 50 -3.31 31.53 14.46
N GLU A 51 -3.79 30.61 15.30
CA GLU A 51 -3.60 30.62 16.75
C GLU A 51 -2.55 29.60 17.22
N CYS A 52 -1.83 28.97 16.28
CA CYS A 52 -0.76 28.00 16.55
C CYS A 52 0.55 28.47 15.94
N ASN A 53 1.64 28.37 16.70
CA ASN A 53 2.99 28.71 16.24
C ASN A 53 3.57 27.62 15.32
N LEU A 54 2.98 27.43 14.15
CA LEU A 54 3.37 26.43 13.15
C LEU A 54 4.24 27.08 12.07
N THR A 55 5.43 26.55 11.86
CA THR A 55 6.36 27.02 10.82
C THR A 55 6.16 26.26 9.51
N PHE A 56 6.53 26.88 8.38
CA PHE A 56 6.53 26.18 7.08
C PHE A 56 7.42 24.93 7.06
N LYS A 57 8.50 24.93 7.85
CA LYS A 57 9.36 23.76 8.02
C LYS A 57 8.61 22.59 8.66
N GLU A 58 7.85 22.87 9.72
CA GLU A 58 7.02 21.86 10.40
C GLU A 58 5.90 21.35 9.50
N LEU A 59 5.25 22.21 8.71
CA LEU A 59 4.28 21.77 7.69
C LEU A 59 4.92 20.81 6.67
N GLY A 60 6.18 21.04 6.29
CA GLY A 60 6.96 20.11 5.47
C GLY A 60 7.18 18.76 6.17
N ILE A 61 7.62 18.79 7.42
CA ILE A 61 7.83 17.57 8.24
C ILE A 61 6.52 16.78 8.40
N MET A 62 5.40 17.47 8.68
CA MET A 62 4.07 16.87 8.75
C MET A 62 3.71 16.19 7.43
N THR A 63 3.93 16.87 6.30
CA THR A 63 3.65 16.32 4.97
C THR A 63 4.40 15.01 4.73
N GLU A 64 5.71 14.97 5.01
CA GLU A 64 6.51 13.74 4.88
C GLU A 64 6.03 12.63 5.81
N SER A 65 5.77 12.97 7.07
CA SER A 65 5.38 12.02 8.11
C SER A 65 4.03 11.35 7.80
N PHE A 66 3.03 12.15 7.41
CA PHE A 66 1.72 11.64 7.01
C PHE A 66 1.81 10.83 5.71
N THR A 67 2.59 11.28 4.73
CA THR A 67 2.79 10.56 3.47
C THR A 67 3.36 9.15 3.73
N ARG A 68 4.40 9.05 4.57
CA ARG A 68 5.00 7.76 4.94
C ARG A 68 4.02 6.85 5.68
N THR A 69 3.27 7.42 6.62
CA THR A 69 2.28 6.68 7.42
C THR A 69 1.16 6.13 6.54
N LEU A 70 0.56 6.97 5.69
CA LEU A 70 -0.48 6.58 4.75
C LEU A 70 0.00 5.53 3.74
N LYS A 71 1.21 5.70 3.17
CA LYS A 71 1.81 4.69 2.28
C LYS A 71 1.85 3.32 2.96
N THR A 72 2.30 3.28 4.21
CA THR A 72 2.37 2.03 4.99
C THR A 72 0.97 1.45 5.25
N MET A 73 -0.03 2.27 5.55
CA MET A 73 -1.41 1.82 5.81
C MET A 73 -2.13 1.32 4.56
N MET A 74 -1.95 2.00 3.43
CA MET A 74 -2.65 1.69 2.18
C MET A 74 -2.13 0.41 1.52
N HIS A 75 -0.85 0.06 1.71
CA HIS A 75 -0.30 -1.22 1.23
C HIS A 75 -0.52 -2.40 2.19
N ARG A 76 -1.00 -2.14 3.42
CA ARG A 76 -1.27 -3.19 4.41
C ARG A 76 -2.65 -3.84 4.26
N ARG A 77 -3.50 -3.30 3.39
CA ARG A 77 -4.80 -3.89 3.06
C ARG A 77 -4.73 -4.57 1.67
N ILE A 78 -4.23 -5.81 1.67
CA ILE A 78 -4.30 -6.85 0.60
C ILE A 78 -3.20 -6.69 -0.48
N ALA A 79 -2.38 -7.67 -0.84
CA ALA A 79 -2.62 -9.11 -0.98
C ALA A 79 -1.55 -9.98 -0.31
N TYR A 80 -1.97 -11.14 0.23
CA TYR A 80 -1.05 -12.28 0.29
C TYR A 80 -0.58 -12.54 -1.14
N PRO A 81 0.73 -12.81 -1.38
CA PRO A 81 1.12 -13.36 -2.66
C PRO A 81 0.26 -14.59 -2.88
N SER A 82 -0.60 -14.57 -3.89
CA SER A 82 -1.25 -15.77 -4.37
C SER A 82 -0.11 -16.67 -4.82
N ASN A 83 0.29 -17.61 -3.97
CA ASN A 83 1.17 -18.69 -4.38
C ASN A 83 0.55 -19.28 -5.66
N PRO A 84 1.25 -19.30 -6.80
CA PRO A 84 0.70 -19.87 -8.01
C PRO A 84 0.54 -21.40 -7.94
N ASP A 85 0.77 -22.04 -6.78
CA ASP A 85 0.77 -23.49 -6.65
C ASP A 85 0.02 -23.92 -5.37
N ILE A 86 -1.31 -23.92 -5.42
CA ILE A 86 -2.10 -24.85 -4.61
C ILE A 86 -2.92 -25.70 -5.58
N GLU A 87 -2.26 -26.69 -6.18
CA GLU A 87 -2.94 -27.89 -6.59
C GLU A 87 -3.32 -28.69 -5.33
N THR A 88 -4.58 -29.08 -5.30
CA THR A 88 -5.26 -29.83 -4.24
C THR A 88 -4.52 -31.12 -3.87
N GLY A 89 -4.19 -31.24 -2.58
CA GLY A 89 -4.38 -32.48 -1.81
C GLY A 89 -3.48 -33.69 -2.08
N GLY A 90 -2.55 -33.93 -1.14
CA GLY A 90 -2.48 -35.24 -0.49
C GLY A 90 -1.24 -36.12 -0.77
N GLY A 91 -0.40 -36.27 0.26
CA GLY A 91 0.28 -37.53 0.58
C GLY A 91 1.66 -37.75 -0.05
N GLY A 92 2.71 -37.47 0.71
CA GLY A 92 4.08 -37.82 0.31
C GLY A 92 4.37 -39.33 0.36
N LYS A 93 5.20 -39.80 -0.57
CA LYS A 93 6.27 -40.81 -0.36
C LYS A 93 7.45 -40.54 -1.31
N LYS A 94 8.67 -40.66 -0.78
CA LYS A 94 9.98 -40.49 -1.45
C LYS A 94 10.36 -41.74 -2.29
N PRO A 95 11.47 -41.72 -3.07
CA PRO A 95 11.56 -42.20 -4.45
C PRO A 95 12.18 -43.61 -4.59
N GLU A 96 11.91 -44.30 -5.71
CA GLU A 96 12.68 -45.52 -6.06
C GLU A 96 12.71 -45.80 -7.58
N GLN A 97 13.82 -46.37 -8.04
CA GLN A 97 14.33 -46.42 -9.42
C GLN A 97 13.81 -47.64 -10.22
N GLN A 98 13.53 -47.42 -11.53
CA GLN A 98 13.74 -48.24 -12.78
C GLN A 98 13.54 -49.80 -12.76
N PRO A 99 13.46 -50.58 -13.88
CA PRO A 99 13.66 -50.28 -15.32
C PRO A 99 12.69 -51.01 -16.33
N ASN A 100 13.00 -50.87 -17.63
CA ASN A 100 12.83 -51.83 -18.75
C ASN A 100 11.60 -51.79 -19.71
N LYS A 101 11.86 -51.21 -20.90
CA LYS A 101 12.01 -51.86 -22.23
C LYS A 101 10.92 -52.86 -22.70
N VAL A 102 10.24 -52.56 -23.82
CA VAL A 102 10.25 -53.21 -25.17
C VAL A 102 9.00 -52.74 -25.98
N GLN A 103 9.17 -52.01 -27.09
CA GLN A 103 9.30 -52.49 -28.49
C GLN A 103 7.97 -52.94 -29.16
N SER A 104 7.57 -52.25 -30.24
CA SER A 104 6.95 -52.75 -31.48
C SER A 104 6.29 -51.57 -32.21
N LEU A 105 6.72 -51.13 -33.39
CA LEU A 105 6.73 -51.73 -34.74
C LEU A 105 5.60 -51.11 -35.60
N PHE A 106 5.98 -50.71 -36.82
CA PHE A 106 5.18 -50.24 -37.97
C PHE A 106 4.66 -48.79 -37.91
N GLY A 107 4.77 -47.94 -38.95
CA GLY A 107 4.92 -48.26 -40.37
C GLY A 107 5.56 -47.15 -41.22
N ARG A 108 5.97 -47.59 -42.41
CA ARG A 108 6.68 -46.91 -43.50
C ARG A 108 5.78 -45.98 -44.33
N GLY A 109 6.45 -45.12 -45.11
CA GLY A 109 6.03 -44.64 -46.43
C GLY A 109 5.66 -43.16 -46.43
N GLY A 110 6.23 -42.27 -47.23
CA GLY A 110 7.00 -42.42 -48.46
C GLY A 110 6.42 -41.44 -49.50
N ALA A 111 7.19 -40.44 -49.89
CA ALA A 111 7.19 -39.72 -51.17
C ALA A 111 8.30 -38.66 -51.11
#